data_AF-A0A658NWS6-F1
#
_entry.id   AF-A0A658NWS6-F1
#
_cell.length_a   1.000
_cell.length_b   1.000
_cell.length_c   1.000
_cell.angle_alpha   90.00
_cell.angle_beta   90.00
_cell.angle_gamma   90.00
#
_symmetry.space_group_name_H-M   'P 1'
#
loop_
_entity.id
_entity.type
_entity.pdbx_description
1 polymer ?
#
loop_
_entity_poly.entity_id
_entity_poly.type
_entity_poly.pdbx_seq_one_letter_code
_entity_poly.pdbx_strand_id
1 'polypeptide(L)'
;MLIAGKLTPGDRLSLRSAAEQLGVSMMPVREAVNRLVADGGLEVAPNRAVRVPILTVSQFRDLTRVRVAIEGHAAAEAALRRS
;
A
#
# COMPACT_ATOMS: atom_id res chain seq x y z
N MET A 1 -3.35 -10.59 2.17
CA MET A 1 -4.52 -9.99 2.85
C MET A 1 -4.87 -8.63 2.26
N LEU A 2 -3.91 -7.70 2.15
CA LEU A 2 -4.13 -6.37 1.58
C LEU A 2 -4.52 -6.39 0.09
N ILE A 3 -3.62 -6.85 -0.80
CA ILE A 3 -3.89 -6.86 -2.27
C ILE A 3 -5.08 -7.74 -2.63
N ALA A 4 -5.25 -8.87 -1.93
CA ALA A 4 -6.37 -9.78 -2.12
C ALA A 4 -7.72 -9.24 -1.59
N GLY A 5 -7.77 -8.00 -1.08
CA GLY A 5 -9.01 -7.34 -0.63
C GLY A 5 -9.61 -7.91 0.66
N LYS A 6 -8.86 -8.70 1.43
CA LYS A 6 -9.33 -9.21 2.74
C LYS A 6 -9.35 -8.14 3.83
N LEU A 7 -8.66 -7.01 3.61
CA LEU A 7 -8.71 -5.81 4.44
C LEU A 7 -9.12 -4.65 3.54
N THR A 8 -10.08 -3.87 3.98
CA THR A 8 -10.65 -2.72 3.27
C THR A 8 -10.05 -1.41 3.78
N PRO A 9 -10.13 -0.30 3.02
CA PRO A 9 -9.66 1.01 3.47
C PRO A 9 -10.21 1.38 4.86
N GLY A 10 -9.33 1.75 5.78
CA GLY A 10 -9.67 2.07 7.17
C GLY A 10 -9.59 0.89 8.15
N ASP A 11 -9.55 -0.36 7.67
CA ASP A 11 -9.46 -1.53 8.55
C ASP A 11 -8.17 -1.52 9.36
N ARG A 12 -8.29 -1.83 10.66
CA ARG A 12 -7.15 -1.93 11.57
C ARG A 12 -6.44 -3.27 11.41
N LEU A 13 -5.11 -3.25 11.48
CA LEU A 13 -4.28 -4.43 11.48
C LEU A 13 -3.64 -4.64 12.86
N SER A 14 -3.99 -5.74 13.52
CA SER A 14 -3.31 -6.19 14.73
C SER A 14 -2.13 -7.10 14.38
N LEU A 15 -0.92 -6.74 14.85
CA LEU A 15 0.29 -7.56 14.70
C LEU A 15 0.09 -8.98 15.23
N ARG A 16 -0.55 -9.11 16.39
CA ARG A 16 -0.82 -10.40 17.02
C ARG A 16 -1.74 -11.25 16.16
N SER A 17 -2.89 -10.69 15.77
CA SER A 17 -3.87 -11.45 14.97
C SER A 17 -3.29 -11.82 13.60
N ALA A 18 -2.51 -10.94 12.99
CA ALA A 18 -1.83 -11.23 11.72
C ALA A 18 -0.81 -12.37 11.88
N ALA A 19 -0.03 -12.38 12.97
CA ALA A 19 0.91 -13.46 13.26
C ALA A 19 0.21 -14.82 13.45
N GLU A 20 -0.89 -14.83 14.21
CA GLU A 20 -1.72 -16.02 14.41
C GLU A 20 -2.31 -16.54 13.08
N GLN A 21 -2.88 -15.67 12.26
CA GLN A 21 -3.45 -16.06 10.96
C GLN A 21 -2.42 -16.57 9.96
N LEU A 22 -1.19 -16.04 10.04
CA LEU A 22 -0.09 -16.42 9.14
C LEU A 22 0.74 -17.60 9.69
N GLY A 23 0.50 -18.05 10.92
CA GLY A 23 1.24 -19.13 11.55
C GLY A 23 2.72 -18.81 11.80
N VAL A 24 3.06 -17.53 12.02
CA VAL A 24 4.43 -17.05 12.24
C VAL A 24 4.56 -16.29 13.55
N SER A 25 5.79 -16.02 13.99
CA SER A 25 6.01 -15.17 15.17
C SER A 25 5.72 -13.70 14.88
N MET A 26 5.57 -12.87 15.92
CA MET A 26 5.26 -11.45 15.73
C MET A 26 6.39 -10.62 15.11
N MET A 27 7.66 -11.04 15.22
CA MET A 27 8.80 -10.27 14.73
C MET A 27 8.79 -10.07 13.20
N PRO A 28 8.68 -11.12 12.36
CA PRO A 28 8.60 -10.94 10.92
C PRO A 28 7.35 -10.15 10.49
N VAL A 29 6.24 -10.29 11.22
CA VAL A 29 5.03 -9.49 10.96
C VAL A 29 5.28 -8.01 11.24
N ARG A 30 5.98 -7.69 12.34
CA ARG A 30 6.36 -6.31 12.67
C ARG A 30 7.24 -5.69 11.60
N GLU A 31 8.23 -6.43 11.10
CA GLU A 31 9.10 -5.94 10.01
C GLU A 31 8.32 -5.73 8.71
N ALA A 32 7.40 -6.63 8.36
CA ALA A 32 6.53 -6.48 7.21
C ALA A 32 5.61 -5.26 7.35
N VAL A 33 5.00 -5.07 8.52
CA VAL A 33 4.15 -3.91 8.80
C VAL A 33 4.94 -2.61 8.71
N ASN A 34 6.15 -2.55 9.29
CA ASN A 34 6.99 -1.36 9.20
C ASN A 34 7.36 -1.01 7.76
N ARG A 35 7.71 -2.01 6.94
CA ARG A 35 7.95 -1.82 5.50
C ARG A 35 6.71 -1.31 4.78
N LEU A 36 5.55 -1.91 5.02
CA LEU A 36 4.30 -1.48 4.43
C LEU A 36 3.90 -0.06 4.85
N VAL A 37 4.22 0.37 6.07
CA VAL A 37 4.02 1.76 6.50
C VAL A 37 4.97 2.70 5.77
N ALA A 38 6.24 2.33 5.62
CA ALA A 38 7.21 3.12 4.87
C ALA A 38 6.84 3.26 3.39
N ASP A 39 6.32 2.19 2.79
CA ASP A 39 5.86 2.15 1.40
C ASP A 39 4.46 2.77 1.19
N GLY A 40 3.80 3.21 2.28
CA GLY A 40 2.45 3.77 2.23
C GLY A 40 1.33 2.77 1.97
N GLY A 41 1.61 1.46 2.03
CA GLY A 41 0.60 0.40 1.96
C GLY A 41 -0.20 0.21 3.28
N LEU A 42 0.33 0.71 4.38
CA LEU A 42 -0.33 0.86 5.68
C LEU A 42 -0.04 2.26 6.24
N GLU A 43 -0.85 2.73 7.18
CA GLU A 43 -0.59 3.99 7.89
C GLU A 43 -0.78 3.84 9.40
N VAL A 44 -0.09 4.68 10.17
CA VAL A 44 -0.27 4.79 11.62
C VAL A 44 -1.28 5.90 11.90
N ALA A 45 -2.42 5.53 12.47
CA ALA A 45 -3.48 6.45 12.88
C ALA A 45 -3.06 7.34 14.07
N PRO A 46 -3.76 8.47 14.31
CA PRO A 46 -3.49 9.32 15.47
C PRO A 46 -3.55 8.58 16.82
N ASN A 47 -4.39 7.56 16.93
CA ASN A 47 -4.49 6.68 18.10
C ASN A 47 -3.44 5.55 18.12
N ARG A 48 -2.38 5.66 17.28
CA ARG A 48 -1.29 4.69 17.11
C ARG A 48 -1.70 3.31 16.57
N ALA A 49 -2.94 3.17 16.05
CA ALA A 49 -3.35 1.96 15.37
C ALA A 49 -2.77 1.90 13.95
N VAL A 50 -2.23 0.74 13.55
CA VAL A 50 -1.89 0.49 12.14
C VAL A 50 -3.18 0.17 11.38
N ARG A 51 -3.40 0.79 10.23
CA ARG A 51 -4.59 0.56 9.39
C ARG A 51 -4.31 0.65 7.90
N VAL A 52 -5.25 0.13 7.11
CA VAL A 52 -5.26 0.34 5.65
C VAL A 52 -5.54 1.82 5.36
N PRO A 53 -4.75 2.50 4.51
CA PRO A 53 -4.96 3.89 4.20
C PRO A 53 -6.30 4.15 3.52
N ILE A 54 -6.91 5.29 3.83
CA ILE A 54 -8.11 5.78 3.13
C ILE A 54 -7.67 6.83 2.13
N LEU A 55 -7.78 6.50 0.84
CA LEU A 55 -7.44 7.44 -0.23
C LEU A 55 -8.57 8.44 -0.43
N THR A 56 -8.27 9.74 -0.35
CA THR A 56 -9.24 10.78 -0.67
C THR A 56 -9.37 10.96 -2.19
N VAL A 57 -10.47 11.58 -2.63
CA VAL A 57 -10.68 11.91 -4.05
C VAL A 57 -9.58 12.83 -4.58
N SER A 58 -9.09 13.78 -3.78
CA SER A 58 -7.99 14.67 -4.20
C SER A 58 -6.69 13.89 -4.38
N GLN A 59 -6.32 13.05 -3.41
CA GLN A 59 -5.14 12.21 -3.50
C GLN A 59 -5.20 11.26 -4.70
N PHE A 60 -6.37 10.66 -4.95
CA PHE A 60 -6.58 9.82 -6.13
C PHE A 60 -6.38 10.59 -7.44
N ARG A 61 -6.91 11.81 -7.53
CA ARG A 61 -6.71 12.67 -8.71
C ARG A 61 -5.25 13.04 -8.91
N ASP A 62 -4.54 13.38 -7.85
CA ASP A 62 -3.12 13.74 -7.93
C ASP A 62 -2.26 12.52 -8.32
N LEU A 63 -2.52 11.36 -7.73
CA LEU A 63 -1.88 10.10 -8.13
C LEU A 63 -2.14 9.79 -9.61
N THR A 64 -3.38 9.96 -10.08
CA THR A 64 -3.75 9.72 -11.48
C THR A 64 -2.98 10.65 -12.42
N ARG A 65 -2.85 11.94 -12.09
CA ARG A 65 -2.08 12.91 -12.90
C ARG A 65 -0.62 12.50 -13.02
N VAL A 66 0.01 12.11 -11.92
CA VAL A 66 1.41 11.66 -11.90
C VAL A 66 1.57 10.40 -12.76
N ARG A 67 0.68 9.42 -12.60
CA ARG A 67 0.72 8.18 -13.39
C ARG A 67 0.58 8.46 -14.89
N VAL A 68 -0.39 9.29 -15.30
CA VAL A 68 -0.56 9.65 -16.72
C VAL A 68 0.70 10.29 -17.29
N ALA A 69 1.34 11.21 -16.56
CA ALA A 69 2.55 11.87 -17.01
C ALA A 69 3.73 10.91 -17.20
N ILE A 70 3.94 9.99 -16.24
CA ILE A 70 5.07 9.06 -16.25
C ILE A 70 4.83 7.88 -17.20
N GLU A 71 3.69 7.21 -17.07
CA GLU A 71 3.38 6.00 -17.84
C GLU A 71 3.18 6.33 -19.31
N GLY A 72 2.54 7.46 -19.63
CA GLY A 72 2.37 7.92 -21.01
C GLY A 72 3.71 8.20 -21.69
N HIS A 73 4.62 8.88 -21.00
CA HIS A 73 5.97 9.12 -21.50
C HIS A 73 6.76 7.82 -21.69
N ALA A 74 6.74 6.94 -20.69
CA ALA A 74 7.41 5.63 -20.76
C ALA A 74 6.89 4.77 -21.93
N ALA A 75 5.58 4.79 -22.18
CA ALA A 75 4.97 4.07 -23.30
C ALA A 75 5.42 4.63 -24.65
N ALA A 76 5.46 5.96 -24.81
CA ALA A 76 5.94 6.61 -26.04
C ALA A 76 7.41 6.27 -26.32
N GLU A 77 8.26 6.36 -25.30
CA GLU A 77 9.68 6.00 -25.37
C GLU A 77 9.89 4.53 -25.77
N ALA A 78 9.11 3.61 -25.17
CA ALA A 78 9.18 2.19 -25.51
C ALA A 78 8.75 1.91 -26.97
N ALA A 79 7.75 2.65 -27.48
CA ALA A 79 7.33 2.52 -28.88
C ALA A 79 8.41 2.99 -29.85
N LEU A 80 9.11 4.09 -29.53
CA LEU A 80 10.20 4.61 -30.36
C LEU A 80 11.44 3.71 -30.37
N ARG A 81 11.71 2.97 -29.28
CA ARG A 81 12.85 2.05 -29.16
C ARG A 81 12.60 0.64 -29.72
N ARG A 82 11.42 0.34 -30.24
CA ARG A 82 11.05 -1.00 -30.75
C ARG A 82 11.55 -1.29 -32.18
N SER A 83 12.37 -0.41 -32.76
CA SER A 83 13.02 -0.58 -34.08
C SER A 83 14.23 -1.52 -34.02
#